data_AF-A0A821IWH3-F1
#
_entry.id   AF-A0A821IWH3-F1
#
_cell.length_a   1.000
_cell.length_b   1.000
_cell.length_c   1.000
_cell.angle_alpha   90.00
_cell.angle_beta   90.00
_cell.angle_gamma   90.00
#
_symmetry.space_group_name_H-M   'P 1'
#
loop_
_entity.id
_entity.type
_entity.pdbx_description
1 polymer ?
#
loop_
_entity_poly.entity_id
_entity_poly.type
_entity_poly.pdbx_seq_one_letter_code
_entity_poly.pdbx_strand_id
1 'polypeptide(L)' 'MNCQFQALTKDDIDSQLILRYVSTSSPDVQIEQIFKVARSNEDERLTKCNINNHCLLWHGTGI' A
#
# COMPACT_ATOMS: atom_id res chain seq x y z
N MET A 1 13.33 6.70 10.89
CA MET A 1 12.57 5.82 9.97
C MET A 1 13.47 5.50 8.79
N ASN A 2 13.95 4.27 8.66
CA ASN A 2 14.74 3.83 7.51
C ASN A 2 13.79 3.32 6.42
N CYS A 3 13.07 4.26 5.81
CA CYS A 3 12.05 4.00 4.81
C CYS A 3 12.24 4.95 3.64
N GLN A 4 12.06 4.44 2.43
CA GLN A 4 11.90 5.25 1.23
C GLN A 4 10.42 5.53 1.01
N PHE A 5 10.09 6.78 0.71
CA PHE A 5 8.74 7.22 0.39
C PHE A 5 8.73 7.79 -1.02
N GLN A 6 7.74 7.37 -1.80
CA GLN A 6 7.45 7.93 -3.10
C GLN A 6 5.98 8.34 -3.14
N ALA A 7 5.74 9.64 -3.34
CA ALA A 7 4.41 10.14 -3.63
C ALA A 7 3.96 9.60 -5.00
N LEU A 8 2.78 8.99 -5.05
CA LEU A 8 2.15 8.61 -6.31
C LEU A 8 1.20 9.71 -6.76
N THR A 9 1.07 9.85 -8.06
CA THR A 9 0.11 10.74 -8.72
C THR A 9 -1.20 9.99 -8.96
N LYS A 10 -2.29 10.72 -9.18
CA LYS A 10 -3.61 10.10 -9.44
C LYS A 10 -3.65 9.33 -10.76
N ASP A 11 -2.78 9.69 -11.70
CA ASP A 11 -2.74 9.11 -13.03
C ASP A 11 -1.95 7.79 -13.08
N ASP A 12 -1.20 7.47 -12.02
CA ASP A 12 -0.50 6.19 -11.90
C ASP A 12 -1.49 5.01 -11.83
N ILE A 13 -1.17 3.93 -12.54
CA ILE A 13 -2.00 2.70 -12.56
C ILE A 13 -2.20 2.14 -11.15
N ASP A 14 -1.13 2.13 -10.35
CA ASP A 14 -1.17 1.69 -8.95
C ASP A 14 -2.15 2.54 -8.13
N SER A 15 -2.15 3.86 -8.33
CA SER A 15 -3.07 4.78 -7.65
C SER A 15 -4.51 4.49 -8.04
N GLN A 16 -4.82 4.30 -9.32
CA GLN A 16 -6.18 3.97 -9.77
C GLN A 16 -6.69 2.65 -9.18
N LEU A 17 -5.81 1.64 -9.09
CA LEU A 17 -6.15 0.36 -8.48
C LEU A 17 -6.45 0.52 -6.98
N ILE A 18 -5.61 1.26 -6.25
CA ILE A 18 -5.80 1.55 -4.82
C ILE A 18 -7.09 2.32 -4.60
N LEU A 19 -7.36 3.38 -5.39
CA LEU A 19 -8.58 4.18 -5.30
C LEU A 19 -9.84 3.32 -5.53
N ARG A 20 -9.81 2.41 -6.50
CA ARG A 20 -10.90 1.45 -6.73
C ARG A 20 -11.07 0.49 -5.55
N TYR A 21 -9.98 0.03 -4.95
CA TYR A 21 -10.06 -0.88 -3.82
C TYR A 21 -10.66 -0.17 -2.59
N VAL A 22 -10.26 1.08 -2.32
CA VAL A 22 -10.85 1.91 -1.26
C VAL A 22 -12.33 2.16 -1.53
N SER A 23 -12.72 2.60 -2.72
CA SER A 23 -14.13 2.92 -3.00
C SER A 23 -15.05 1.70 -2.88
N THR A 24 -14.51 0.50 -3.10
CA THR A 24 -15.26 -0.76 -2.94
C THR A 24 -15.34 -1.21 -1.48
N SER A 25 -14.33 -0.93 -0.66
CA SER A 25 -14.24 -1.43 0.72
C SER A 25 -14.64 -0.42 1.80
N SER A 26 -14.58 0.88 1.49
CA SER A 26 -14.90 1.98 2.39
C SER A 26 -15.32 3.23 1.57
N PRO A 27 -16.57 3.26 1.04
CA PRO A 27 -17.01 4.25 0.06
C PRO A 27 -17.02 5.70 0.55
N ASP A 28 -17.09 5.92 1.87
CA ASP A 28 -17.20 7.24 2.48
C ASP A 28 -15.83 7.90 2.78
N VAL A 29 -14.72 7.24 2.43
CA VAL A 29 -13.37 7.75 2.69
C VAL A 29 -12.86 8.56 1.50
N GLN A 30 -12.43 9.80 1.78
CA GLN A 30 -11.72 10.63 0.82
C GLN A 30 -10.20 10.43 0.96
N ILE A 31 -9.54 10.08 -0.14
CA ILE A 31 -8.09 9.92 -0.17
C ILE A 31 -7.42 11.26 -0.49
N GLU A 32 -6.57 11.73 0.43
CA GLU A 32 -5.77 12.94 0.23
C GLU A 32 -4.49 12.65 -0.55
N GLN A 33 -3.78 11.58 -0.21
CA GLN A 33 -2.49 11.23 -0.82
C GLN A 33 -2.19 9.74 -0.74
N ILE A 34 -1.48 9.22 -1.74
CA ILE A 34 -0.99 7.84 -1.79
C ILE A 34 0.54 7.87 -1.78
N PHE A 35 1.14 7.08 -0.89
CA PHE A 35 2.59 6.89 -0.83
C PHE A 35 2.94 5.43 -1.04
N LYS A 36 3.86 5.17 -1.96
CA LYS A 36 4.58 3.90 -2.01
C LYS A 36 5.70 3.94 -0.98
N VAL A 37 5.76 2.94 -0.12
CA VAL A 37 6.72 2.87 0.98
C VAL A 37 7.54 1.60 0.86
N ALA A 38 8.86 1.72 0.96
CA ALA A 38 9.78 0.60 1.00
C ALA A 38 10.65 0.71 2.25
N ARG A 39 10.60 -0.29 3.13
CA ARG A 39 11.48 -0.38 4.29
C ARG A 39 12.75 -1.12 3.89
N SER A 40 13.89 -0.70 4.44
CA SER A 40 15.16 -1.39 4.17
C SER A 40 15.07 -2.87 4.55
N ASN A 41 15.49 -3.75 3.65
CA ASN A 41 15.58 -5.22 3.80
C ASN A 41 14.24 -5.96 3.98
N GLU A 42 13.09 -5.30 3.81
CA GLU A 42 11.77 -5.92 3.96
C GLU A 42 11.47 -6.90 2.82
N ASP A 43 11.87 -6.56 1.59
CA ASP A 43 11.69 -7.42 0.41
C ASP A 43 12.44 -8.75 0.57
N GLU A 44 13.68 -8.71 1.07
CA GLU A 44 14.47 -9.90 1.37
C GLU A 44 13.81 -10.75 2.46
N ARG A 45 13.22 -10.12 3.48
CA ARG A 45 12.51 -10.79 4.57
C ARG A 45 11.26 -11.48 4.06
N LEU A 46 10.47 -10.80 3.22
CA LEU A 46 9.23 -11.33 2.65
C LEU A 46 9.50 -12.50 1.70
N THR A 47 10.56 -12.43 0.89
CA THR A 47 10.93 -13.50 -0.06
C THR A 47 11.28 -14.82 0.65
N LYS A 48 11.77 -14.75 1.90
CA LYS A 48 12.03 -15.94 2.73
C LYS A 48 10.76 -16.62 3.23
N CYS A 49 9.62 -15.93 3.24
CA CYS A 49 8.34 -16.50 3.58
C CYS A 49 7.76 -17.23 2.36
N ASN A 50 8.15 -18.49 2.16
CA ASN A 50 7.68 -19.36 1.07
C ASN A 50 6.25 -19.87 1.31
N ILE A 51 5.30 -18.95 1.47
CA ILE A 51 3.87 -19.21 1.67
C ILE A 51 3.09 -18.71 0.47
N ASN A 52 2.09 -19.48 0.02
CA ASN A 52 1.20 -19.06 -1.07
C ASN A 52 0.10 -18.12 -0.56
N ASN A 53 -0.75 -17.64 -1.47
CA ASN A 53 -1.93 -16.80 -1.19
C ASN A 53 -1.59 -15.41 -0.62
N HIS A 54 -0.75 -14.67 -1.35
CA HIS A 54 -0.45 -13.28 -1.01
C HIS A 54 -1.64 -12.36 -1.32
N CYS A 55 -2.09 -11.62 -0.32
CA CYS A 55 -3.16 -10.64 -0.45
C CYS A 55 -2.67 -9.25 -0.05
N LEU A 56 -3.12 -8.23 -0.78
CA LEU A 56 -2.98 -6.83 -0.37
C LEU A 56 -4.16 -6.49 0.56
N LEU A 57 -3.88 -6.12 1.81
CA LEU A 57 -4.88 -5.90 2.84
C LEU A 57 -4.71 -4.54 3.52
N TRP A 58 -5.80 -4.02 4.07
CA TRP A 58 -5.80 -2.80 4.86
C TRP A 58 -5.32 -3.04 6.30
N HIS A 59 -4.50 -2.13 6.80
CA HIS A 59 -4.12 -2.06 8.21
C HIS A 59 -4.16 -0.60 8.66
N GLY A 60 -5.12 -0.27 9.53
CA GLY A 60 -5.23 1.05 10.17
C GLY A 60 -4.53 1.07 11.52
N THR A 61 -3.92 2.20 11.86
CA THR A 61 -3.32 2.47 13.18
C THR A 61 -3.81 3.83 13.69
N GLY A 62 -3.97 3.98 15.01
CA GLY A 62 -4.36 5.24 15.66
C GLY A 62 -3.20 5.94 16.39
N ILE A 63 -1.97 5.49 16.12
CA ILE A 63 -0.73 6.04 16.67
C ILE A 63 -0.28 7.23 15.82
#